data_AF-A0A943BJK4-F1
#
_entry.id   AF-A0A943BJK4-F1
#
_cell.length_a   1.000
_cell.length_b   1.000
_cell.length_c   1.000
_cell.angle_alpha   90.00
_cell.angle_beta   90.00
_cell.angle_gamma   90.00
#
_symmetry.space_group_name_H-M   'P 1'
#
loop_
_entity.id
_entity.type
_entity.pdbx_description
1 polymer ?
#
loop_
_entity_poly.entity_id
_entity_poly.type
_entity_poly.pdbx_seq_one_letter_code
_entity_poly.pdbx_strand_id
1 'polypeptide(L)'
;MSMEKKQERQREETHLQECLEIIRENIERYEEKEKLYRREVTELFQAVKKGEGDSYGQLTAGQNLLEHAENALRKNRSALKKAYFGRVDYEDKTFGGYESRYIGKHGVTRNADDVVIVDWRAPVSSVYYENELGEGSYAVPGSEPVEVVLEKKRTYDIQGEKLLGYYDDDVAANDELLVKYLSQNKEAVLGDIIATIQKEQNEIIRDTPFKNIIVQ
;
A
#
# COMPACT_ATOMS: atom_id res chain seq x y z
N MET A 1 -0.82 6.40 31.58
CA MET A 1 -0.91 5.41 30.49
C MET A 1 -1.01 4.01 31.08
N SER A 2 -2.13 3.30 30.85
CA SER A 2 -2.38 1.92 31.32
C SER A 2 -1.34 0.93 30.77
N MET A 3 -1.09 -0.17 31.49
CA MET A 3 -0.20 -1.27 31.07
C MET A 3 -0.60 -1.86 29.71
N GLU A 4 -1.90 -1.89 29.39
CA GLU A 4 -2.43 -2.38 28.12
C GLU A 4 -1.98 -1.53 26.93
N LYS A 5 -2.03 -0.19 27.03
CA LYS A 5 -1.56 0.71 25.97
C LYS A 5 -0.05 0.58 25.71
N LYS A 6 0.75 0.23 26.73
CA LYS A 6 2.18 -0.03 26.54
C LYS A 6 2.43 -1.35 25.80
N GLN A 7 1.68 -2.40 26.15
CA GLN A 7 1.78 -3.69 25.45
C GLN A 7 1.32 -3.60 23.99
N GLU A 8 0.24 -2.86 23.74
CA GLU A 8 -0.26 -2.64 22.38
C GLU A 8 0.75 -1.87 21.54
N ARG A 9 1.27 -0.74 22.05
CA ARG A 9 2.33 0.01 21.36
C ARG A 9 3.54 -0.86 21.03
N GLN A 10 3.96 -1.71 21.96
CA GLN A 10 5.08 -2.63 21.72
C GLN A 10 4.78 -3.61 20.58
N ARG A 11 3.55 -4.13 20.48
CA ARG A 11 3.14 -5.00 19.36
C ARG A 11 3.18 -4.25 18.03
N GLU A 12 2.68 -3.02 17.99
CA GLU A 12 2.71 -2.18 16.78
C GLU A 12 4.13 -1.84 16.34
N GLU A 13 5.01 -1.53 17.30
CA GLU A 13 6.43 -1.27 17.02
C GLU A 13 7.14 -2.54 16.50
N THR A 14 6.87 -3.70 17.09
CA THR A 14 7.40 -4.98 16.59
C THR A 14 6.90 -5.28 15.18
N HIS A 15 5.60 -5.13 14.92
CA HIS A 15 5.03 -5.36 13.59
C HIS A 15 5.61 -4.40 12.54
N LEU A 16 5.78 -3.12 12.90
CA LEU A 16 6.45 -2.16 12.02
C LEU A 16 7.87 -2.61 11.67
N GLN A 17 8.65 -3.11 12.65
CA GLN A 17 9.99 -3.61 12.38
C GLN A 17 9.98 -4.83 11.44
N GLU A 18 9.07 -5.78 11.65
CA GLU A 18 8.89 -6.93 10.75
C GLU A 18 8.56 -6.48 9.33
N CYS A 19 7.65 -5.51 9.15
CA CYS A 19 7.35 -4.95 7.84
C CYS A 19 8.56 -4.27 7.20
N LEU A 20 9.33 -3.50 7.96
CA LEU A 20 10.52 -2.81 7.47
C LEU A 20 11.61 -3.81 7.04
N GLU A 21 11.78 -4.90 7.77
CA GLU A 21 12.70 -5.98 7.40
C GLU A 21 12.32 -6.58 6.04
N ILE A 22 11.04 -6.92 5.85
CA ILE A 22 10.52 -7.44 4.57
C ILE A 22 10.73 -6.42 3.44
N ILE A 23 10.50 -5.13 3.70
CA ILE A 23 10.71 -4.07 2.70
C ILE A 23 12.21 -4.00 2.32
N ARG A 24 13.13 -4.11 3.28
CA ARG A 24 14.58 -4.11 3.02
C ARG A 24 15.01 -5.32 2.21
N GLU A 25 14.58 -6.52 2.59
CA GLU A 25 14.83 -7.75 1.85
C GLU A 25 14.30 -7.66 0.40
N ASN A 26 13.09 -7.09 0.24
CA ASN A 26 12.51 -6.85 -1.08
C ASN A 26 13.36 -5.88 -1.89
N ILE A 27 13.83 -4.78 -1.29
CA ILE A 27 14.71 -3.81 -1.96
C ILE A 27 15.97 -4.50 -2.47
N GLU A 28 16.67 -5.24 -1.62
CA GLU A 28 17.90 -5.96 -2.01
C GLU A 28 17.63 -6.93 -3.17
N ARG A 29 16.56 -7.73 -3.04
CA ARG A 29 16.14 -8.68 -4.08
C ARG A 29 15.82 -7.99 -5.41
N TYR A 30 15.14 -6.85 -5.39
CA TYR A 30 14.79 -6.13 -6.62
C TYR A 30 15.98 -5.36 -7.20
N GLU A 31 16.93 -4.89 -6.40
CA GLU A 31 18.19 -4.29 -6.88
C GLU A 31 19.06 -5.31 -7.61
N GLU A 32 19.13 -6.55 -7.11
CA GLU A 32 19.83 -7.63 -7.80
C GLU A 32 19.17 -7.98 -9.13
N LYS A 33 17.83 -8.11 -9.14
CA LYS A 33 17.06 -8.36 -10.37
C LYS A 33 17.19 -7.23 -11.39
N GLU A 34 17.12 -5.98 -10.97
CA GLU A 34 17.32 -4.81 -11.83
C GLU A 34 18.70 -4.85 -12.49
N LYS A 35 19.77 -5.13 -11.73
CA LYS A 35 21.12 -5.26 -12.27
C LYS A 35 21.22 -6.39 -13.29
N LEU A 36 20.59 -7.54 -13.02
CA LEU A 36 20.56 -8.68 -13.94
C LEU A 36 19.83 -8.33 -15.24
N TYR A 37 18.59 -7.86 -15.16
CA TYR A 37 17.78 -7.52 -16.33
C TYR A 37 18.41 -6.38 -17.14
N ARG A 38 19.04 -5.40 -16.49
CA ARG A 38 19.74 -4.33 -17.21
C ARG A 38 20.91 -4.87 -18.04
N ARG A 39 21.66 -5.86 -17.54
CA ARG A 39 22.73 -6.51 -18.32
C ARG A 39 22.14 -7.28 -19.50
N GLU A 40 21.12 -8.10 -19.27
CA GLU A 40 20.44 -8.90 -20.30
C GLU A 40 19.85 -8.02 -21.42
N VAL A 41 19.14 -6.95 -21.06
CA VAL A 41 18.62 -5.96 -22.03
C VAL A 41 19.74 -5.31 -22.84
N THR A 42 20.89 -5.01 -22.21
CA THR A 42 22.04 -4.42 -22.90
C THR A 42 22.64 -5.39 -23.92
N GLU A 43 22.75 -6.68 -23.57
CA GLU A 43 23.24 -7.73 -24.47
C GLU A 43 22.28 -7.96 -25.64
N LEU A 44 20.98 -8.08 -25.37
CA LEU A 44 19.94 -8.22 -26.39
C LEU A 44 19.92 -7.00 -27.33
N PHE A 45 20.10 -5.79 -26.80
CA PHE A 45 20.18 -4.58 -27.63
C PHE A 45 21.37 -4.62 -28.60
N GLN A 46 22.52 -5.14 -28.16
CA GLN A 46 23.68 -5.32 -29.03
C GLN A 46 23.45 -6.40 -30.09
N ALA A 47 22.78 -7.50 -29.75
CA ALA A 47 22.43 -8.57 -30.69
C ALA A 47 21.47 -8.08 -31.78
N VAL A 48 20.42 -7.34 -31.41
CA VAL A 48 19.50 -6.67 -32.36
C VAL A 48 20.27 -5.74 -33.29
N LYS A 49 21.19 -4.93 -32.75
CA LYS A 49 22.01 -4.00 -33.56
C LYS A 49 22.90 -4.73 -34.57
N LYS A 50 23.32 -5.97 -34.30
CA LYS A 50 24.11 -6.81 -35.21
C LYS A 50 23.26 -7.52 -36.28
N GLY A 51 21.94 -7.41 -36.22
CA GLY A 51 21.02 -8.00 -37.20
C GLY A 51 20.65 -9.46 -36.93
N GLU A 52 20.78 -9.93 -35.68
CA GLU A 52 20.34 -11.28 -35.29
C GLU A 52 18.81 -11.31 -35.16
N GLY A 53 18.16 -11.82 -36.22
CA GLY A 53 16.75 -11.63 -36.59
C GLY A 53 15.65 -12.27 -35.71
N ASP A 54 15.95 -12.68 -34.49
CA ASP A 54 14.97 -13.20 -33.50
C ASP A 54 15.07 -12.48 -32.14
N SER A 55 15.93 -11.47 -32.03
CA SER A 55 16.26 -10.83 -30.75
C SER A 55 15.32 -9.67 -30.36
N TYR A 56 14.46 -9.17 -31.27
CA TYR A 56 13.61 -8.01 -30.97
C TYR A 56 12.47 -8.31 -29.98
N GLY A 57 11.83 -9.49 -30.11
CA GLY A 57 10.79 -9.93 -29.18
C GLY A 57 11.36 -10.16 -27.78
N GLN A 58 12.53 -10.78 -27.69
CA GLN A 58 13.25 -10.99 -26.43
C GLN A 58 13.68 -9.67 -25.78
N LEU A 59 14.16 -8.71 -26.58
CA LEU A 59 14.50 -7.37 -26.10
C LEU A 59 13.29 -6.67 -25.48
N THR A 60 12.14 -6.74 -26.14
CA THR A 60 10.90 -6.14 -25.63
C THR A 60 10.48 -6.78 -24.31
N ALA A 61 10.53 -8.12 -24.22
CA ALA A 61 10.25 -8.83 -22.99
C ALA A 61 11.22 -8.44 -21.85
N GLY A 62 12.52 -8.37 -22.14
CA GLY A 62 13.54 -7.95 -21.19
C GLY A 62 13.34 -6.50 -20.70
N GLN A 63 12.96 -5.58 -21.59
CA GLN A 63 12.63 -4.20 -21.23
C GLN A 63 11.45 -4.13 -20.28
N ASN A 64 10.38 -4.88 -20.55
CA ASN A 64 9.21 -4.94 -19.67
C ASN A 64 9.59 -5.50 -18.28
N LEU A 65 10.39 -6.57 -18.23
CA LEU A 65 10.87 -7.14 -16.96
C LEU A 65 11.73 -6.16 -16.16
N LEU A 66 12.62 -5.42 -16.83
CA LEU A 66 13.42 -4.36 -16.22
C LEU A 66 12.53 -3.26 -15.66
N GLU A 67 11.56 -2.76 -16.43
CA GLU A 67 10.63 -1.73 -15.99
C GLU A 67 9.79 -2.20 -14.78
N HIS A 68 9.34 -3.45 -14.77
CA HIS A 68 8.64 -4.03 -13.63
C HIS A 68 9.53 -4.08 -12.38
N ALA A 69 10.79 -4.48 -12.51
CA ALA A 69 11.74 -4.52 -11.41
C ALA A 69 12.04 -3.11 -10.86
N GLU A 70 12.26 -2.12 -11.73
CA GLU A 70 12.48 -0.72 -11.35
C GLU A 70 11.25 -0.13 -10.63
N ASN A 71 10.05 -0.43 -11.12
CA ASN A 71 8.81 -0.01 -10.48
C ASN A 71 8.61 -0.66 -9.10
N ALA A 72 8.88 -1.96 -8.97
CA ALA A 72 8.81 -2.65 -7.69
C ALA A 72 9.82 -2.08 -6.69
N LEU A 73 11.04 -1.81 -7.13
CA LEU A 73 12.08 -1.17 -6.32
C LEU A 73 11.65 0.22 -5.85
N ARG A 74 11.12 1.06 -6.76
CA ARG A 74 10.62 2.39 -6.44
C ARG A 74 9.48 2.36 -5.41
N LYS A 75 8.55 1.40 -5.54
CA LYS A 75 7.45 1.21 -4.59
C LYS A 75 7.97 0.81 -3.20
N ASN A 76 8.87 -0.16 -3.11
CA ASN A 76 9.44 -0.60 -1.82
C ASN A 76 10.29 0.50 -1.17
N ARG A 77 11.09 1.25 -1.92
CA ARG A 77 11.83 2.43 -1.40
C ARG A 77 10.90 3.53 -0.89
N SER A 78 9.75 3.71 -1.53
CA SER A 78 8.70 4.63 -1.08
C SER A 78 8.06 4.12 0.22
N ALA A 79 7.72 2.82 0.29
CA ALA A 79 7.17 2.18 1.48
C ALA A 79 8.15 2.23 2.67
N LEU A 80 9.47 2.14 2.45
CA LEU A 80 10.46 2.25 3.53
C LEU A 80 10.40 3.61 4.26
N LYS A 81 9.95 4.68 3.58
CA LYS A 81 9.79 6.02 4.20
C LYS A 81 8.52 6.13 5.05
N LYS A 82 7.45 5.46 4.63
CA LYS A 82 6.14 5.41 5.31
C LYS A 82 5.44 4.11 4.89
N ALA A 83 5.59 3.07 5.72
CA ALA A 83 5.20 1.71 5.37
C ALA A 83 3.69 1.59 5.16
N TYR A 84 2.93 1.99 6.17
CA TYR A 84 1.48 2.04 6.16
C TYR A 84 1.00 3.28 6.91
N PHE A 85 -0.27 3.64 6.72
CA PHE A 85 -0.91 4.75 7.42
C PHE A 85 -2.19 4.31 8.14
N GLY A 86 -2.75 3.15 7.80
CA GLY A 86 -4.01 2.67 8.36
C GLY A 86 -3.96 1.19 8.71
N ARG A 87 -4.86 0.76 9.60
CA ARG A 87 -5.19 -0.63 9.86
C ARG A 87 -6.69 -0.77 10.05
N VAL A 88 -7.22 -1.87 9.54
CA VAL A 88 -8.57 -2.35 9.84
C VAL A 88 -8.50 -3.74 10.45
N ASP A 89 -9.27 -3.95 11.51
CA ASP A 89 -9.59 -5.28 12.03
C ASP A 89 -11.07 -5.53 11.73
N TYR A 90 -11.39 -6.55 10.94
CA TYR A 90 -12.76 -6.87 10.56
C TYR A 90 -13.03 -8.38 10.55
N GLU A 91 -14.29 -8.74 10.76
CA GLU A 91 -14.80 -10.08 10.54
C GLU A 91 -15.39 -10.17 9.12
N ASP A 92 -14.92 -11.10 8.31
CA ASP A 92 -15.51 -11.43 7.01
C ASP A 92 -16.69 -12.38 7.22
N LYS A 93 -17.92 -11.91 6.95
CA LYS A 93 -19.15 -12.71 7.13
C LYS A 93 -19.31 -13.80 6.07
N THR A 94 -18.62 -13.67 4.92
CA THR A 94 -18.69 -14.61 3.80
C THR A 94 -17.88 -15.86 4.08
N PHE A 95 -16.68 -15.69 4.67
CA PHE A 95 -15.76 -16.80 4.99
C PHE A 95 -15.64 -17.12 6.49
N GLY A 96 -16.22 -16.29 7.36
CA GLY A 96 -16.26 -16.50 8.81
C GLY A 96 -14.91 -16.30 9.51
N GLY A 97 -14.09 -15.37 9.02
CA GLY A 97 -12.71 -15.17 9.49
C GLY A 97 -12.46 -13.75 10.00
N TYR A 98 -11.65 -13.64 11.05
CA TYR A 98 -11.14 -12.34 11.51
C TYR A 98 -9.84 -12.01 10.78
N GLU A 99 -9.78 -10.81 10.19
CA GLU A 99 -8.62 -10.32 9.48
C GLU A 99 -8.14 -8.97 10.03
N SER A 100 -6.81 -8.86 10.15
CA SER A 100 -6.12 -7.59 10.42
C SER A 100 -5.34 -7.19 9.18
N ARG A 101 -5.71 -6.07 8.55
CA ARG A 101 -5.08 -5.58 7.32
C ARG A 101 -4.48 -4.20 7.54
N TYR A 102 -3.18 -4.08 7.27
CA TYR A 102 -2.45 -2.81 7.25
C TYR A 102 -2.50 -2.21 5.85
N ILE A 103 -2.76 -0.91 5.76
CA ILE A 103 -3.02 -0.20 4.50
C ILE A 103 -1.95 0.86 4.29
N GLY A 104 -1.29 0.77 3.14
CA GLY A 104 -0.20 1.66 2.76
C GLY A 104 -0.37 2.25 1.36
N LYS A 105 0.51 3.20 1.03
CA LYS A 105 0.52 3.84 -0.29
C LYS A 105 0.84 2.86 -1.42
N HIS A 106 1.60 1.83 -1.10
CA HIS A 106 2.00 0.76 -2.00
C HIS A 106 1.83 -0.58 -1.28
N GLY A 107 1.33 -1.58 -2.01
CA GLY A 107 1.32 -2.94 -1.51
C GLY A 107 2.74 -3.50 -1.30
N VAL A 108 2.95 -4.21 -0.21
CA VAL A 108 4.18 -4.94 0.09
C VAL A 108 3.84 -6.39 0.34
N THR A 109 4.53 -7.27 -0.37
CA THR A 109 4.39 -8.72 -0.24
C THR A 109 5.67 -9.31 0.33
N ARG A 110 5.53 -10.26 1.26
CA ARG A 110 6.65 -11.10 1.70
C ARG A 110 6.97 -12.10 0.60
N ASN A 111 5.96 -12.88 0.21
CA ASN A 111 6.01 -13.93 -0.80
C ASN A 111 4.86 -13.75 -1.81
N ALA A 112 4.75 -14.65 -2.79
CA ALA A 112 3.71 -14.57 -3.84
C ALA A 112 2.29 -14.41 -3.28
N ASP A 113 1.99 -15.06 -2.15
CA ASP A 113 0.64 -15.15 -1.59
C ASP A 113 0.47 -14.40 -0.26
N ASP A 114 1.54 -13.78 0.26
CA ASP A 114 1.54 -13.12 1.57
C ASP A 114 1.71 -11.61 1.42
N VAL A 115 0.57 -10.90 1.41
CA VAL A 115 0.50 -9.43 1.38
C VAL A 115 0.53 -8.91 2.82
N VAL A 116 1.68 -8.34 3.21
CA VAL A 116 1.88 -7.77 4.56
C VAL A 116 1.36 -6.34 4.69
N ILE A 117 1.38 -5.58 3.58
CA ILE A 117 0.79 -4.25 3.50
C ILE A 117 -0.07 -4.21 2.25
N VAL A 118 -1.34 -3.88 2.42
CA VAL A 118 -2.31 -3.75 1.36
C VAL A 118 -2.19 -2.38 0.69
N ASP A 119 -2.22 -2.36 -0.65
CA ASP A 119 -2.28 -1.09 -1.39
C ASP A 119 -3.63 -0.42 -1.14
N TRP A 120 -3.64 0.87 -0.84
CA TRP A 120 -4.87 1.63 -0.58
C TRP A 120 -5.89 1.59 -1.72
N ARG A 121 -5.47 1.26 -2.95
CA ARG A 121 -6.37 1.09 -4.11
C ARG A 121 -7.03 -0.29 -4.20
N ALA A 122 -6.56 -1.26 -3.42
CA ALA A 122 -7.13 -2.60 -3.43
C ALA A 122 -8.60 -2.55 -2.95
N PRO A 123 -9.50 -3.40 -3.49
CA PRO A 123 -10.90 -3.46 -3.08
C PRO A 123 -11.12 -3.49 -1.56
N VAL A 124 -10.39 -4.36 -0.86
CA VAL A 124 -10.48 -4.52 0.60
C VAL A 124 -10.10 -3.25 1.39
N SER A 125 -9.28 -2.37 0.81
CA SER A 125 -8.91 -1.10 1.44
C SER A 125 -10.09 -0.14 1.56
N SER A 126 -11.19 -0.35 0.81
CA SER A 126 -12.40 0.45 0.95
C SER A 126 -13.05 0.30 2.32
N VAL A 127 -12.82 -0.82 3.03
CA VAL A 127 -13.27 -1.00 4.43
C VAL A 127 -12.75 0.13 5.33
N TYR A 128 -11.56 0.65 5.07
CA TYR A 128 -11.00 1.76 5.86
C TYR A 128 -11.63 3.12 5.56
N TYR A 129 -12.06 3.36 4.32
CA TYR A 129 -12.51 4.69 3.86
C TYR A 129 -14.02 4.84 3.79
N GLU A 130 -14.74 3.77 3.47
CA GLU A 130 -16.15 3.79 3.10
C GLU A 130 -17.05 3.20 4.20
N ASN A 131 -16.48 2.61 5.25
CA ASN A 131 -17.21 1.97 6.33
C ASN A 131 -16.91 2.62 7.68
N GLU A 132 -17.93 2.65 8.53
CA GLU A 132 -17.82 2.99 9.95
C GLU A 132 -17.67 1.71 10.77
N LEU A 133 -17.38 1.84 12.07
CA LEU A 133 -17.36 0.69 12.98
C LEU A 133 -18.74 0.00 12.98
N GLY A 134 -18.75 -1.34 12.93
CA GLY A 134 -19.95 -2.14 12.80
C GLY A 134 -20.12 -2.74 11.40
N GLU A 135 -21.37 -2.90 10.95
CA GLU A 135 -21.66 -3.60 9.70
C GLU A 135 -21.27 -2.78 8.48
N GLY A 136 -20.66 -3.45 7.51
CA GLY A 136 -20.15 -2.84 6.30
C GLY A 136 -20.03 -3.84 5.16
N SER A 137 -19.56 -3.33 4.02
CA SER A 137 -19.19 -4.19 2.89
C SER A 137 -18.15 -3.52 2.00
N TYR A 138 -17.50 -4.33 1.16
CA TYR A 138 -16.66 -3.83 0.07
C TYR A 138 -16.93 -4.59 -1.23
N ALA A 139 -16.88 -3.87 -2.35
CA ALA A 139 -17.12 -4.43 -3.67
C ALA A 139 -15.84 -5.04 -4.24
N VAL A 140 -15.92 -6.27 -4.75
CA VAL A 140 -14.82 -6.94 -5.46
C VAL A 140 -15.21 -7.08 -6.94
N PRO A 141 -14.35 -6.63 -7.89
CA PRO A 141 -14.68 -6.70 -9.31
C PRO A 141 -14.96 -8.13 -9.77
N GLY A 142 -16.16 -8.35 -10.33
CA GLY A 142 -16.55 -9.65 -10.88
C GLY A 142 -17.10 -10.65 -9.85
N SER A 143 -17.35 -10.24 -8.61
CA SER A 143 -18.03 -11.05 -7.60
C SER A 143 -19.08 -10.22 -6.83
N GLU A 144 -19.89 -10.91 -6.04
CA GLU A 144 -20.77 -10.24 -5.07
C GLU A 144 -19.94 -9.45 -4.04
N PRO A 145 -20.49 -8.35 -3.48
CA PRO A 145 -19.87 -7.63 -2.39
C PRO A 145 -19.58 -8.54 -1.19
N VAL A 146 -18.45 -8.31 -0.52
CA VAL A 146 -18.08 -9.04 0.69
C VAL A 146 -18.62 -8.28 1.88
N GLU A 147 -19.48 -8.92 2.67
CA GLU A 147 -20.00 -8.37 3.92
C GLU A 147 -18.97 -8.50 5.04
N VAL A 148 -18.78 -7.41 5.80
CA VAL A 148 -17.81 -7.36 6.89
C VAL A 148 -18.40 -6.72 8.15
N VAL A 149 -17.82 -7.04 9.31
CA VAL A 149 -18.03 -6.28 10.56
C VAL A 149 -16.71 -5.63 10.94
N LEU A 150 -16.61 -4.30 10.80
CA LEU A 150 -15.42 -3.54 11.15
C LEU A 150 -15.36 -3.30 12.66
N GLU A 151 -14.40 -3.92 13.33
CA GLU A 151 -14.23 -3.85 14.79
C GLU A 151 -13.26 -2.75 15.21
N LYS A 152 -12.22 -2.51 14.39
CA LYS A 152 -11.22 -1.49 14.66
C LYS A 152 -10.79 -0.80 13.39
N LYS A 153 -10.68 0.52 13.48
CA LYS A 153 -10.03 1.36 12.48
C LYS A 153 -9.00 2.23 13.18
N ARG A 154 -7.75 2.12 12.73
CA ARG A 154 -6.60 2.79 13.33
C ARG A 154 -5.79 3.54 12.28
N THR A 155 -5.43 4.78 12.57
CA THR A 155 -4.51 5.59 11.79
C THR A 155 -3.15 5.65 12.47
N TYR A 156 -2.08 5.47 11.71
CA TYR A 156 -0.71 5.52 12.21
C TYR A 156 0.00 6.77 11.73
N ASP A 157 0.77 7.36 12.65
CA ASP A 157 1.77 8.36 12.35
C ASP A 157 3.16 7.73 12.38
N ILE A 158 3.68 7.44 11.20
CA ILE A 158 4.99 6.79 11.00
C ILE A 158 5.87 7.75 10.20
N GLN A 159 7.09 7.96 10.70
CA GLN A 159 8.11 8.74 10.02
C GLN A 159 9.39 7.93 9.89
N GLY A 160 9.72 7.54 8.65
CA GLY A 160 10.82 6.61 8.39
C GLY A 160 10.55 5.27 9.07
N GLU A 161 11.39 4.93 10.03
CA GLU A 161 11.38 3.63 10.71
C GLU A 161 10.78 3.67 12.12
N LYS A 162 10.14 4.80 12.48
CA LYS A 162 9.64 5.03 13.83
C LYS A 162 8.13 5.26 13.84
N LEU A 163 7.46 4.54 14.74
CA LEU A 163 6.08 4.82 15.11
C LEU A 163 6.05 6.03 16.05
N LEU A 164 5.53 7.16 15.57
CA LEU A 164 5.34 8.35 16.38
C LEU A 164 4.10 8.20 17.26
N GLY A 165 2.99 7.71 16.68
CA GLY A 165 1.75 7.46 17.39
C GLY A 165 0.72 6.73 16.54
N TYR A 166 -0.39 6.36 17.15
CA TYR A 166 -1.55 5.79 16.48
C TYR A 166 -2.84 6.31 17.13
N TYR A 167 -3.92 6.33 16.35
CA TYR A 167 -5.22 6.90 16.71
C TYR A 167 -6.30 5.92 16.26
N ASP A 168 -7.12 5.45 17.18
CA ASP A 168 -8.30 4.66 16.85
C ASP A 168 -9.46 5.61 16.54
N ASP A 169 -10.42 5.18 15.71
CA ASP A 169 -11.63 5.96 15.37
C ASP A 169 -12.59 6.03 16.60
N ASP A 170 -12.12 6.70 17.65
CA ASP A 170 -12.84 7.22 18.82
C ASP A 170 -12.95 8.74 18.62
N VAL A 171 -14.14 9.31 18.93
CA VAL A 171 -14.44 10.74 18.86
C VAL A 171 -13.33 11.63 19.41
N ALA A 172 -12.64 11.23 20.49
CA ALA A 172 -11.57 12.00 21.11
C ALA A 172 -10.24 12.00 20.31
N ALA A 173 -9.97 10.94 19.54
CA ALA A 173 -8.73 10.80 18.77
C ALA A 173 -8.77 11.58 17.44
N ASN A 174 -9.97 11.77 16.88
CA ASN A 174 -10.18 12.57 15.68
C ASN A 174 -9.83 14.05 15.90
N ASP A 175 -10.10 14.62 17.07
CA ASP A 175 -9.76 16.02 17.37
C ASP A 175 -8.25 16.26 17.50
N GLU A 176 -7.51 15.38 18.17
CA GLU A 176 -6.04 15.49 18.29
C GLU A 176 -5.36 15.36 16.92
N LEU A 177 -5.85 14.44 16.09
CA LEU A 177 -5.38 14.22 14.74
C LEU A 177 -5.68 15.44 13.85
N LEU A 178 -6.89 15.99 13.92
CA LEU A 178 -7.33 17.17 13.17
C LEU A 178 -6.51 18.42 13.57
N VAL A 179 -6.29 18.65 14.87
CA VAL A 179 -5.48 19.75 15.38
C VAL A 179 -4.03 19.63 14.90
N LYS A 180 -3.46 18.42 14.92
CA LYS A 180 -2.11 18.18 14.41
C LYS A 180 -2.01 18.46 12.92
N TYR A 181 -3.00 18.03 12.13
CA TYR A 181 -3.05 18.31 10.69
C TYR A 181 -3.19 19.80 10.37
N LEU A 182 -4.02 20.52 11.11
CA LEU A 182 -4.17 21.97 10.96
C LEU A 182 -2.90 22.74 11.35
N SER A 183 -2.07 22.18 12.23
CA SER A 183 -0.83 22.79 12.69
C SER A 183 0.39 22.56 11.77
N GLN A 184 0.34 21.57 10.87
CA GLN A 184 1.43 21.28 9.93
C GLN A 184 1.20 21.97 8.58
N ASN A 185 2.24 22.62 8.04
CA ASN A 185 2.20 23.37 6.78
C ASN A 185 1.65 22.55 5.60
N LYS A 186 0.81 23.22 4.79
CA LYS A 186 -0.09 22.73 3.73
C LYS A 186 0.50 21.81 2.65
N GLU A 187 1.81 21.63 2.56
CA GLU A 187 2.45 20.88 1.47
C GLU A 187 2.72 19.40 1.76
N ALA A 188 2.80 18.98 3.04
CA ALA A 188 3.16 17.59 3.40
C ALA A 188 1.94 16.67 3.57
N VAL A 189 0.76 17.24 3.78
CA VAL A 189 -0.46 16.53 4.21
C VAL A 189 -1.48 16.42 3.05
N LEU A 190 -1.15 16.93 1.86
CA LEU A 190 -2.08 16.96 0.72
C LEU A 190 -2.39 15.58 0.10
N GLY A 191 -1.87 14.49 0.68
CA GLY A 191 -2.37 13.13 0.44
C GLY A 191 -3.52 12.73 1.36
N ASP A 192 -3.74 13.41 2.48
CA ASP A 192 -4.65 13.00 3.56
C ASP A 192 -5.99 13.76 3.54
N ILE A 193 -6.17 14.77 2.65
CA ILE A 193 -7.51 15.31 2.24
C ILE A 193 -8.21 14.32 1.30
N ILE A 194 -8.11 13.04 1.64
CA ILE A 194 -8.62 11.93 0.86
C ILE A 194 -9.93 11.44 1.48
N ALA A 195 -10.13 11.58 2.80
CA ALA A 195 -11.35 11.10 3.46
C ALA A 195 -12.63 11.86 3.07
N THR A 196 -12.56 13.15 2.73
CA THR A 196 -13.77 13.96 2.50
C THR A 196 -14.16 14.08 1.02
N ILE A 197 -13.25 13.76 0.08
CA ILE A 197 -13.44 13.94 -1.37
C ILE A 197 -13.68 12.58 -2.09
N GLN A 198 -13.50 11.45 -1.41
CA GLN A 198 -13.28 10.16 -2.08
C GLN A 198 -14.50 9.39 -2.58
N LYS A 199 -15.74 9.72 -2.22
CA LYS A 199 -16.87 8.90 -2.70
C LYS A 199 -17.10 9.03 -4.21
N GLU A 200 -16.92 10.21 -4.78
CA GLU A 200 -17.07 10.44 -6.23
C GLU A 200 -15.76 10.24 -7.03
N GLN A 201 -14.60 10.37 -6.39
CA GLN A 201 -13.29 10.23 -7.07
C GLN A 201 -12.66 8.83 -6.97
N ASN A 202 -13.12 7.95 -6.07
CA ASN A 202 -12.57 6.60 -5.96
C ASN A 202 -12.77 5.77 -7.24
N GLU A 203 -13.88 5.94 -7.97
CA GLU A 203 -14.08 5.25 -9.26
C GLU A 203 -13.06 5.70 -10.31
N ILE A 204 -12.73 6.98 -10.34
CA ILE A 204 -11.79 7.58 -11.31
C ILE A 204 -10.34 7.16 -11.00
N ILE A 205 -9.96 7.07 -9.71
CA ILE A 205 -8.58 6.74 -9.31
C ILE A 205 -8.32 5.22 -9.29
N ARG A 206 -9.38 4.40 -9.20
CA ARG A 206 -9.29 2.93 -9.33
C ARG A 206 -9.20 2.47 -10.79
N ASP A 207 -9.57 3.30 -11.76
CA ASP A 207 -9.41 2.98 -13.17
C ASP A 207 -7.93 3.12 -13.59
N THR A 208 -7.47 2.18 -14.42
CA THR A 208 -6.06 1.93 -14.77
C THR A 208 -5.18 3.18 -15.05
N PRO A 209 -3.86 3.14 -14.73
CA PRO A 209 -2.93 4.27 -14.95
C PRO A 209 -2.68 4.65 -16.44
N PHE A 210 -3.44 4.09 -17.39
CA PHE A 210 -3.23 4.24 -18.83
C PHE A 210 -4.40 4.89 -19.58
N LYS A 211 -5.33 5.55 -18.88
CA LYS A 211 -6.45 6.26 -19.50
C LYS A 211 -6.35 7.76 -19.22
N ASN A 212 -6.23 8.56 -20.28
CA ASN A 212 -6.36 10.01 -20.16
C ASN A 212 -7.82 10.36 -19.88
N ILE A 213 -8.09 11.01 -18.75
CA ILE A 213 -9.42 11.47 -18.34
C ILE A 213 -9.39 12.98 -18.26
N ILE A 214 -10.34 13.64 -18.92
CA ILE A 214 -10.57 15.09 -18.78
C ILE A 214 -11.63 15.27 -17.69
N VAL A 215 -11.27 16.03 -16.66
CA VAL A 215 -12.18 16.47 -15.59
C VAL A 215 -12.60 17.90 -15.92
N GLN A 216 -13.91 18.16 -15.96
CA GLN A 216 -14.49 19.48 -16.28
C GLN A 216 -15.14 20.09 -15.04
#